data_AF-A0A9P4R3X6-F1
#
_entry.id   AF-A0A9P4R3X6-F1
#
_cell.length_a   1.000
_cell.length_b   1.000
_cell.length_c   1.000
_cell.angle_alpha   90.00
_cell.angle_beta   90.00
_cell.angle_gamma   90.00
#
_symmetry.space_group_name_H-M   'P 1'
#
loop_
_entity.id
_entity.type
_entity.pdbx_description
1 polymer ?
#
loop_
_entity_poly.entity_id
_entity_poly.type
_entity_poly.pdbx_seq_one_letter_code
_entity_poly.pdbx_strand_id
1 'polypeptide(L)'
;MAAVYRIGLTRLPGPGSDMGNNQVRLNIIFIHGLRGHPRKTWEAASVAASERSNDMTKKHKGANSWFSRLWAASPSSSTEQAHTSSSSCSVFWPEQYLASDVPQARVWTYGYNADVIGGLFQVNNKNSISQHGQDLSVRLEREIDNSQPVAFVAHSLGGIIVKDAINRSEKIRERTKLIIFLGTPHRGSTHARWGQIASNLVRLALQDSNKKIIEGLEVNSEVLDNIHEQFKTIAFSGGIKIHSFQEAQGISGMKGLDEKVVDDFSSKLDFPGQSETVESIDANHMQMARYSSKDDYGYRAICGVLEATIREGMNRECLALRSDSNRDTKALWEFEAPSRTANEQVSLSNEITTPSRTSSARRSLKNALAKLAQNAKVELDWQKSVVDLLKLLKLDYSIEARERLAERLHVDAGPSKSSAQNIALRQAVMEELVAREDEWMGVMESRRMSSRCLNCGSEEHWEQQCPYSCGKCLYLGHKASKCEFLVRCMKCRNLGHIAEACADRSRI
;
A
#
# COMPACT_ATOMS: atom_id res chain seq x y z
N MET A 1 -9.47 28.33 -19.82
CA MET A 1 -9.05 27.18 -18.99
C MET A 1 -8.30 27.71 -17.79
N ALA A 2 -8.58 27.20 -16.60
CA ALA A 2 -7.83 27.58 -15.40
C ALA A 2 -6.37 27.06 -15.47
N ALA A 3 -5.45 27.85 -14.91
CA ALA A 3 -4.06 27.44 -14.76
C ALA A 3 -3.98 26.29 -13.73
N VAL A 4 -3.70 25.08 -14.21
CA VAL A 4 -3.52 23.89 -13.35
C VAL A 4 -2.09 23.87 -12.85
N TYR A 5 -1.89 24.08 -11.55
CA TYR A 5 -0.56 24.11 -10.96
C TYR A 5 0.08 22.72 -10.99
N ARG A 6 1.38 22.69 -11.29
CA ARG A 6 2.15 21.45 -11.33
C ARG A 6 2.34 20.80 -9.96
N ILE A 7 2.36 21.60 -8.90
CA ILE A 7 2.56 21.18 -7.51
C ILE A 7 1.50 21.86 -6.64
N GLY A 8 0.88 21.10 -5.74
CA GLY A 8 -0.16 21.60 -4.83
C GLY A 8 -1.57 21.34 -5.32
N LEU A 9 -2.55 21.84 -4.58
CA LEU A 9 -3.96 21.76 -4.95
C LEU A 9 -4.31 22.88 -5.93
N THR A 10 -5.12 22.56 -6.93
CA THR A 10 -5.78 23.53 -7.80
C THR A 10 -7.26 23.26 -7.79
N ARG A 11 -8.07 24.26 -7.44
CA ARG A 11 -9.52 24.21 -7.59
C ARG A 11 -9.87 24.45 -9.06
N LEU A 12 -10.66 23.56 -9.65
CA LEU A 12 -11.15 23.75 -11.02
C LEU A 12 -12.39 24.64 -11.04
N PRO A 13 -12.55 25.52 -12.05
CA PRO A 13 -13.75 26.30 -12.23
C PRO A 13 -14.92 25.40 -12.64
N GLY A 14 -16.12 25.77 -12.24
CA GLY A 14 -17.36 25.07 -12.59
C GLY A 14 -18.56 25.82 -12.03
N PRO A 15 -19.81 25.51 -12.44
CA PRO A 15 -21.01 26.17 -11.94
C PRO A 15 -21.15 26.12 -10.41
N GLY A 16 -20.48 25.16 -9.75
CA GLY A 16 -20.37 25.08 -8.29
C GLY A 16 -19.28 25.98 -7.65
N SER A 17 -18.57 26.82 -8.41
CA SER A 17 -17.49 27.66 -7.88
C SER A 17 -17.98 28.73 -6.89
N ASP A 18 -19.19 29.24 -7.13
CA ASP A 18 -19.80 30.36 -6.41
C ASP A 18 -20.83 29.91 -5.37
N MET A 19 -21.02 28.59 -5.23
CA MET A 19 -21.86 27.99 -4.21
C MET A 19 -21.27 28.23 -2.81
N GLY A 20 -22.09 28.77 -1.90
CA GLY A 20 -21.75 28.88 -0.48
C GLY A 20 -21.41 27.51 0.13
N ASN A 21 -20.61 27.48 1.19
CA ASN A 21 -20.12 26.23 1.80
C ASN A 21 -21.24 25.23 2.16
N ASN A 22 -22.46 25.69 2.45
CA ASN A 22 -23.59 24.82 2.81
C ASN A 22 -24.23 24.04 1.64
N GLN A 23 -23.88 24.37 0.39
CA GLN A 23 -24.49 23.75 -0.78
C GLN A 23 -23.57 22.72 -1.45
N VAL A 24 -22.29 22.71 -1.07
CA VAL A 24 -21.32 21.71 -1.52
C VAL A 24 -21.49 20.47 -0.68
N ARG A 25 -21.54 19.31 -1.35
CA ARG A 25 -21.79 18.01 -0.73
C ARG A 25 -20.58 17.07 -0.81
N LEU A 26 -19.59 17.38 -1.64
CA LEU A 26 -18.41 16.53 -1.83
C LEU A 26 -17.23 17.34 -2.39
N ASN A 27 -16.02 17.09 -1.91
CA ASN A 27 -14.78 17.50 -2.59
C ASN A 27 -14.22 16.31 -3.37
N ILE A 28 -14.10 16.44 -4.69
CA ILE A 28 -13.51 15.43 -5.57
C ILE A 28 -12.09 15.85 -5.89
N ILE A 29 -11.10 15.03 -5.55
CA ILE A 29 -9.69 15.36 -5.72
C ILE A 29 -9.05 14.36 -6.67
N PHE A 30 -8.50 14.88 -7.77
CA PHE A 30 -7.79 14.12 -8.78
C PHE A 30 -6.29 14.07 -8.49
N ILE A 31 -5.72 12.87 -8.42
CA ILE A 31 -4.28 12.65 -8.20
C ILE A 31 -3.68 11.94 -9.42
N HIS A 32 -2.73 12.60 -10.07
CA HIS A 32 -2.05 12.02 -11.23
C HIS A 32 -1.06 10.91 -10.84
N GLY A 33 -0.69 10.09 -11.82
CA GLY A 33 0.30 9.03 -11.68
C GLY A 33 1.75 9.46 -11.95
N LEU A 34 2.59 8.45 -12.16
CA LEU A 34 4.02 8.56 -12.41
C LEU A 34 4.39 9.49 -13.57
N ARG A 35 5.29 10.46 -13.33
CA ARG A 35 5.69 11.55 -14.25
C ARG A 35 4.52 12.29 -14.92
N GLY A 36 3.33 12.17 -14.34
CA GLY A 36 2.13 12.83 -14.82
C GLY A 36 2.15 14.33 -14.56
N HIS A 37 1.30 15.05 -15.27
CA HIS A 37 0.93 16.41 -14.93
C HIS A 37 -0.54 16.39 -14.48
N PRO A 38 -0.94 17.17 -13.45
CA PRO A 38 -2.33 17.20 -12.98
C PRO A 38 -3.37 17.60 -14.03
N ARG A 39 -2.92 18.09 -15.20
CA ARG A 39 -3.72 18.31 -16.41
C ARG A 39 -3.58 17.16 -17.41
N LYS A 40 -2.35 16.93 -17.91
CA LYS A 40 -2.07 15.96 -19.00
C LYS A 40 -2.48 14.51 -18.70
N THR A 41 -2.55 14.12 -17.43
CA THR A 41 -3.04 12.77 -17.06
C THR A 41 -4.50 12.56 -17.45
N TRP A 42 -5.30 13.62 -17.36
CA TRP A 42 -6.75 13.59 -17.57
C TRP A 42 -7.17 14.29 -18.86
N GLU A 43 -6.21 14.58 -19.75
CA GLU A 43 -6.43 15.32 -20.98
C GLU A 43 -6.46 14.35 -22.16
N ALA A 44 -7.53 14.39 -22.93
CA ALA A 44 -7.69 13.63 -24.16
C ALA A 44 -7.53 14.52 -25.40
N ALA A 45 -7.10 13.95 -26.52
CA ALA A 45 -7.20 14.63 -27.81
C ALA A 45 -8.69 14.72 -28.22
N SER A 46 -9.14 15.87 -28.74
CA SER A 46 -10.51 15.96 -29.24
C SER A 46 -10.72 15.10 -30.49
N VAL A 47 -11.94 14.61 -30.65
CA VAL A 47 -12.37 13.80 -31.80
C VAL A 47 -12.20 14.54 -33.13
N ALA A 48 -12.33 15.87 -33.14
CA ALA A 48 -12.11 16.70 -34.33
C ALA A 48 -10.66 16.69 -34.84
N ALA A 49 -9.69 16.36 -33.97
CA ALA A 49 -8.28 16.24 -34.34
C ALA A 49 -7.93 14.84 -34.90
N SER A 50 -8.62 13.77 -34.49
CA SER A 50 -8.37 12.41 -34.98
C SER A 50 -8.96 12.16 -36.38
N GLU A 51 -10.06 12.83 -36.74
CA GLU A 51 -10.63 12.74 -38.08
C GLU A 51 -9.75 13.41 -39.14
N ARG A 52 -8.98 14.46 -38.78
CA ARG A 52 -8.03 15.11 -39.71
C ARG A 52 -6.77 14.28 -39.98
N SER A 53 -6.46 13.25 -39.18
CA SER A 53 -5.30 12.38 -39.42
C SER A 53 -5.64 11.11 -40.21
N ASN A 54 -6.93 10.79 -40.42
CA ASN A 54 -7.35 9.60 -41.15
C ASN A 54 -7.50 9.80 -42.67
N ASP A 55 -7.22 10.99 -43.18
CA ASP A 55 -7.16 11.27 -44.63
C ASP A 55 -5.71 11.47 -45.10
N MET A 56 -4.91 10.41 -45.01
CA MET A 56 -3.82 10.20 -45.98
C MET A 56 -3.75 8.71 -46.32
N THR A 57 -4.18 8.44 -47.55
CA THR A 57 -4.22 7.16 -48.23
C THR A 57 -2.92 6.34 -48.16
N LYS A 58 -3.11 5.04 -47.93
CA LYS A 58 -2.27 3.89 -48.31
C LYS A 58 -1.16 4.19 -49.34
N LYS A 59 0.10 3.99 -48.95
CA LYS A 59 1.16 3.52 -49.86
C LYS A 59 2.24 2.75 -49.10
N HIS A 60 2.33 1.45 -49.41
CA HIS A 60 3.51 0.63 -49.13
C HIS A 60 4.73 1.15 -49.91
N LYS A 61 5.92 1.16 -49.29
CA LYS A 61 7.15 0.50 -49.75
C LYS A 61 8.40 0.98 -48.97
N GLY A 62 9.23 0.01 -48.57
CA GLY A 62 10.66 0.00 -48.92
C GLY A 62 11.65 0.69 -47.98
N ALA A 63 12.72 -0.04 -47.66
CA ALA A 63 13.82 0.30 -46.78
C ALA A 63 14.80 1.38 -47.33
N ASN A 64 15.54 1.96 -46.37
CA ASN A 64 16.84 2.66 -46.45
C ASN A 64 16.95 3.95 -47.28
N SER A 65 17.30 5.07 -46.63
CA SER A 65 18.60 5.75 -46.86
C SER A 65 18.85 6.92 -45.89
N TRP A 66 20.13 7.03 -45.59
CA TRP A 66 20.92 7.99 -44.84
C TRP A 66 21.36 9.11 -45.81
N PHE A 67 21.54 10.34 -45.30
CA PHE A 67 22.12 11.54 -45.93
C PHE A 67 21.39 12.22 -47.12
N SER A 68 21.08 13.50 -46.94
CA SER A 68 21.90 14.58 -47.51
C SER A 68 21.48 15.96 -46.98
N ARG A 69 22.50 16.74 -46.61
CA ARG A 69 22.45 18.18 -46.39
C ARG A 69 22.34 18.88 -47.75
N LEU A 70 21.64 20.01 -47.78
CA LEU A 70 22.09 21.34 -48.25
C LEU A 70 20.87 22.14 -48.70
N TRP A 71 20.71 23.36 -48.18
CA TRP A 71 20.83 24.60 -48.97
C TRP A 71 21.03 25.80 -48.01
N ALA A 72 21.60 26.85 -48.58
CA ALA A 72 22.47 27.85 -47.98
C ALA A 72 21.78 29.04 -47.27
N ALA A 73 22.59 29.77 -46.50
CA ALA A 73 22.34 31.08 -45.88
C ALA A 73 22.24 32.21 -46.95
N SER A 74 21.72 33.44 -46.79
CA SER A 74 21.36 34.37 -45.69
C SER A 74 20.36 35.44 -46.26
N PRO A 75 20.21 36.68 -45.73
CA PRO A 75 19.33 37.09 -44.63
C PRO A 75 18.31 38.20 -45.01
N SER A 76 17.46 38.58 -44.04
CA SER A 76 16.90 39.93 -43.76
C SER A 76 15.37 40.13 -43.82
N SER A 77 14.96 41.01 -42.90
CA SER A 77 13.68 41.72 -42.75
C SER A 77 12.48 40.99 -42.14
N SER A 78 12.38 41.22 -40.83
CA SER A 78 11.16 41.48 -40.05
C SER A 78 9.87 41.65 -40.85
N THR A 79 8.94 40.71 -40.64
CA THR A 79 7.51 41.01 -40.62
C THR A 79 6.89 40.15 -39.54
N GLU A 80 6.24 40.80 -38.58
CA GLU A 80 5.41 40.20 -37.54
C GLU A 80 4.39 39.26 -38.19
N GLN A 81 4.63 37.96 -38.11
CA GLN A 81 3.58 36.97 -38.26
C GLN A 81 3.25 36.47 -36.86
N ALA A 82 2.13 36.99 -36.35
CA ALA A 82 1.38 36.37 -35.29
C ALA A 82 1.12 34.91 -35.70
N HIS A 83 1.95 34.01 -35.20
CA HIS A 83 1.60 32.60 -35.14
C HIS A 83 0.43 32.50 -34.17
N THR A 84 -0.79 32.60 -34.72
CA THR A 84 -1.96 31.94 -34.16
C THR A 84 -1.56 30.48 -34.01
N SER A 85 -1.08 30.15 -32.80
CA SER A 85 -0.84 28.78 -32.39
C SER A 85 -2.12 28.03 -32.70
N SER A 86 -2.03 27.06 -33.61
CA SER A 86 -3.10 26.12 -33.87
C SER A 86 -3.43 25.47 -32.53
N SER A 87 -4.49 25.95 -31.91
CA SER A 87 -4.98 25.44 -30.63
C SER A 87 -5.32 23.97 -30.85
N SER A 88 -4.41 23.08 -30.46
CA SER A 88 -4.69 21.66 -30.37
C SER A 88 -5.92 21.51 -29.48
N CYS A 89 -7.05 21.14 -30.08
CA CYS A 89 -8.30 21.00 -29.38
C CYS A 89 -8.18 19.73 -28.51
N SER A 90 -7.79 19.92 -27.26
CA SER A 90 -7.70 18.89 -26.24
C SER A 90 -8.82 19.09 -25.22
N VAL A 91 -9.26 17.98 -24.63
CA VAL A 91 -10.36 17.93 -23.67
C VAL A 91 -9.80 17.57 -22.31
N PHE A 92 -9.87 18.50 -21.37
CA PHE A 92 -9.61 18.28 -19.95
C PHE A 92 -10.93 18.06 -19.23
N TRP A 93 -11.39 16.81 -19.26
CA TRP A 93 -12.73 16.41 -18.82
C TRP A 93 -13.07 16.69 -17.34
N PRO A 94 -12.13 16.75 -16.37
CA PRO A 94 -12.49 17.11 -14.99
C PRO A 94 -13.02 18.54 -14.86
N GLU A 95 -12.49 19.48 -15.66
CA GLU A 95 -12.97 20.87 -15.71
C GLU A 95 -14.17 21.00 -16.66
N GLN A 96 -14.06 20.43 -17.86
CA GLN A 96 -15.02 20.70 -18.93
C GLN A 96 -16.32 19.89 -18.83
N TYR A 97 -16.28 18.69 -18.26
CA TYR A 97 -17.44 17.80 -18.18
C TYR A 97 -17.88 17.62 -16.72
N LEU A 98 -17.00 17.08 -15.87
CA LEU A 98 -17.37 16.66 -14.52
C LEU A 98 -17.85 17.82 -13.64
N ALA A 99 -17.15 18.96 -13.66
CA ALA A 99 -17.53 20.11 -12.85
C ALA A 99 -18.93 20.66 -13.21
N SER A 100 -19.38 20.44 -14.46
CA SER A 100 -20.74 20.80 -14.90
C SER A 100 -21.78 19.73 -14.58
N ASP A 101 -21.42 18.45 -14.71
CA ASP A 101 -22.35 17.32 -14.53
C ASP A 101 -22.60 17.04 -13.04
N VAL A 102 -21.64 17.37 -12.17
CA VAL A 102 -21.73 17.20 -10.72
C VAL A 102 -21.61 18.55 -9.99
N PRO A 103 -22.59 19.47 -10.12
CA PRO A 103 -22.50 20.83 -9.60
C PRO A 103 -22.51 20.90 -8.05
N GLN A 104 -22.90 19.82 -7.39
CA GLN A 104 -22.88 19.69 -5.92
C GLN A 104 -21.47 19.37 -5.39
N ALA A 105 -20.50 19.10 -6.27
CA ALA A 105 -19.14 18.78 -5.89
C ALA A 105 -18.15 19.90 -6.26
N ARG A 106 -17.13 20.09 -5.42
CA ARG A 106 -15.95 20.89 -5.76
C ARG A 106 -14.89 19.98 -6.34
N VAL A 107 -14.43 20.29 -7.55
CA VAL A 107 -13.40 19.50 -8.23
C VAL A 107 -12.02 20.14 -8.03
N TRP A 108 -11.06 19.31 -7.63
CA TRP A 108 -9.68 19.69 -7.35
C TRP A 108 -8.74 18.77 -8.11
N THR A 109 -7.58 19.30 -8.48
CA THR A 109 -6.42 18.48 -8.88
C THR A 109 -5.32 18.66 -7.87
N TYR A 110 -4.62 17.58 -7.54
CA TYR A 110 -3.40 17.61 -6.75
C TYR A 110 -2.18 17.26 -7.61
N GLY A 111 -1.20 18.16 -7.60
CA GLY A 111 0.10 17.94 -8.22
C GLY A 111 1.22 17.69 -7.22
N TYR A 112 2.11 16.77 -7.57
CA TYR A 112 3.37 16.54 -6.87
C TYR A 112 4.50 16.38 -7.88
N ASN A 113 5.74 16.60 -7.44
CA ASN A 113 6.90 16.51 -8.34
C ASN A 113 7.15 15.05 -8.72
N ALA A 114 6.55 14.65 -9.84
CA ALA A 114 6.65 13.29 -10.34
C ALA A 114 7.85 13.04 -11.28
N ASP A 115 8.74 14.01 -11.47
CA ASP A 115 9.95 13.86 -12.31
C ASP A 115 11.16 13.31 -11.53
N VAL A 116 11.17 13.42 -10.19
CA VAL A 116 12.22 12.86 -9.30
C VAL A 116 12.14 11.31 -9.25
N ILE A 117 11.31 10.71 -10.09
CA ILE A 117 10.89 9.31 -10.03
C ILE A 117 11.75 8.34 -10.89
N GLY A 118 13.03 8.66 -11.07
CA GLY A 118 14.00 7.57 -11.03
C GLY A 118 14.00 6.92 -9.64
N GLY A 119 13.81 7.74 -8.59
CA GLY A 119 14.05 7.36 -7.20
C GLY A 119 12.84 6.93 -6.37
N LEU A 120 11.61 7.03 -6.85
CA LEU A 120 10.44 6.90 -5.96
C LEU A 120 10.18 5.47 -5.47
N PHE A 121 10.63 4.52 -6.27
CA PHE A 121 10.68 3.12 -5.86
C PHE A 121 12.04 2.77 -5.23
N GLN A 122 13.12 3.53 -5.48
CA GLN A 122 14.49 3.20 -5.06
C GLN A 122 14.72 3.22 -3.55
N VAL A 123 15.50 2.24 -3.07
CA VAL A 123 15.82 1.99 -1.65
C VAL A 123 16.55 3.18 -0.99
N ASN A 124 17.26 3.99 -1.78
CA ASN A 124 18.03 5.15 -1.31
C ASN A 124 17.21 6.45 -1.22
N ASN A 125 15.94 6.45 -1.63
CA ASN A 125 15.08 7.63 -1.60
C ASN A 125 13.75 7.34 -0.89
N LYS A 126 13.85 6.72 0.30
CA LYS A 126 12.75 6.48 1.27
C LYS A 126 11.89 7.72 1.59
N ASN A 127 12.33 8.91 1.16
CA ASN A 127 11.70 10.21 1.36
C ASN A 127 10.84 10.71 0.18
N SER A 128 10.36 9.85 -0.73
CA SER A 128 9.58 10.33 -1.90
C SER A 128 8.10 9.96 -1.84
N ILE A 129 7.72 8.68 -1.75
CA ILE A 129 6.30 8.27 -1.57
C ILE A 129 5.75 8.81 -0.25
N SER A 130 6.45 8.49 0.84
CA SER A 130 6.08 8.90 2.20
C SER A 130 6.01 10.43 2.33
N GLN A 131 6.91 11.14 1.66
CA GLN A 131 6.91 12.61 1.65
C GLN A 131 5.74 13.15 0.84
N HIS A 132 5.44 12.60 -0.34
CA HIS A 132 4.29 13.05 -1.12
C HIS A 132 2.96 12.75 -0.41
N GLY A 133 2.86 11.62 0.30
CA GLY A 133 1.70 11.30 1.14
C GLY A 133 1.57 12.27 2.31
N GLN A 134 2.69 12.61 2.97
CA GLN A 134 2.73 13.65 4.01
C GLN A 134 2.37 15.04 3.47
N ASP A 135 2.91 15.44 2.33
CA ASP A 135 2.63 16.74 1.72
C ASP A 135 1.17 16.84 1.30
N LEU A 136 0.61 15.75 0.77
CA LEU A 136 -0.80 15.65 0.42
C LEU A 136 -1.65 15.81 1.68
N SER A 137 -1.35 15.09 2.76
CA SER A 137 -2.15 15.19 3.98
C SER A 137 -2.14 16.60 4.57
N VAL A 138 -0.97 17.22 4.67
CA VAL A 138 -0.82 18.60 5.18
C VAL A 138 -1.59 19.60 4.33
N ARG A 139 -1.51 19.50 3.00
CA ARG A 139 -2.22 20.42 2.10
C ARG A 139 -3.73 20.24 2.16
N LEU A 140 -4.20 19.00 2.23
CA LEU A 140 -5.64 18.71 2.32
C LEU A 140 -6.25 19.26 3.60
N GLU A 141 -5.57 19.12 4.74
CA GLU A 141 -6.06 19.66 6.01
C GLU A 141 -6.03 21.18 6.07
N ARG A 142 -5.07 21.81 5.36
CA ARG A 142 -4.89 23.27 5.35
C ARG A 142 -5.82 23.98 4.37
N GLU A 143 -6.01 23.43 3.18
CA GLU A 143 -6.60 24.14 2.04
C GLU A 143 -8.04 23.69 1.73
N ILE A 144 -8.45 22.50 2.16
CA ILE A 144 -9.81 21.99 1.95
C ILE A 144 -10.52 21.89 3.30
N ASP A 145 -11.61 22.64 3.45
CA ASP A 145 -12.48 22.62 4.63
C ASP A 145 -12.76 21.19 5.12
N ASN A 146 -12.47 20.94 6.40
CA ASN A 146 -12.58 19.63 7.02
C ASN A 146 -14.02 19.23 7.35
N SER A 147 -14.99 20.16 7.24
CA SER A 147 -16.41 19.87 7.45
C SER A 147 -17.05 19.05 6.33
N GLN A 148 -16.46 19.07 5.13
CA GLN A 148 -17.04 18.47 3.92
C GLN A 148 -16.38 17.13 3.59
N PRO A 149 -17.17 16.13 3.13
CA PRO A 149 -16.63 14.83 2.76
C PRO A 149 -15.75 14.93 1.51
N VAL A 150 -14.88 13.93 1.35
CA VAL A 150 -13.88 13.84 0.29
C VAL A 150 -14.06 12.55 -0.50
N ALA A 151 -13.92 12.67 -1.82
CA ALA A 151 -13.70 11.57 -2.73
C ALA A 151 -12.37 11.77 -3.48
N PHE A 152 -11.61 10.69 -3.64
CA PHE A 152 -10.37 10.69 -4.41
C PHE A 152 -10.56 9.97 -5.74
N VAL A 153 -10.01 10.52 -6.82
CA VAL A 153 -9.84 9.85 -8.12
C VAL A 153 -8.35 9.80 -8.41
N ALA A 154 -7.76 8.61 -8.27
CA ALA A 154 -6.32 8.44 -8.27
C ALA A 154 -5.87 7.52 -9.40
N HIS A 155 -4.94 7.99 -10.23
CA HIS A 155 -4.36 7.21 -11.31
C HIS A 155 -3.04 6.59 -10.91
N SER A 156 -2.86 5.30 -11.20
CA SER A 156 -1.57 4.61 -11.08
C SER A 156 -0.95 4.81 -9.68
N LEU A 157 0.30 5.22 -9.61
CA LEU A 157 1.05 5.55 -8.39
C LEU A 157 0.37 6.61 -7.51
N GLY A 158 -0.43 7.52 -8.09
CA GLY A 158 -1.18 8.52 -7.33
C GLY A 158 -2.07 7.87 -6.27
N GLY A 159 -2.57 6.65 -6.53
CA GLY A 159 -3.34 5.89 -5.55
C GLY A 159 -2.52 5.47 -4.34
N ILE A 160 -1.23 5.16 -4.49
CA ILE A 160 -0.35 4.83 -3.35
C ILE A 160 -0.15 6.07 -2.46
N ILE A 161 -0.01 7.25 -3.07
CA ILE A 161 0.12 8.52 -2.34
C ILE A 161 -1.14 8.82 -1.55
N VAL A 162 -2.32 8.59 -2.14
CA VAL A 162 -3.61 8.73 -1.43
C VAL A 162 -3.69 7.78 -0.23
N LYS A 163 -3.32 6.50 -0.41
CA LYS A 163 -3.30 5.53 0.69
C LYS A 163 -2.42 6.00 1.84
N ASP A 164 -1.20 6.45 1.54
CA ASP A 164 -0.25 6.91 2.55
C ASP A 164 -0.74 8.19 3.26
N ALA A 165 -1.36 9.13 2.54
CA ALA A 165 -1.97 10.32 3.15
C ALA A 165 -3.11 9.96 4.13
N ILE A 166 -3.97 8.99 3.79
CA ILE A 166 -5.05 8.49 4.65
C ILE A 166 -4.53 7.72 5.86
N ASN A 167 -3.42 6.98 5.69
CA ASN A 167 -2.76 6.31 6.81
C ASN A 167 -2.28 7.30 7.87
N ARG A 168 -1.82 8.48 7.44
CA ARG A 168 -1.22 9.52 8.30
C ARG A 168 -2.21 10.45 8.96
N SER A 169 -3.35 10.73 8.34
CA SER A 169 -4.30 11.73 8.83
C SER A 169 -5.66 11.12 9.16
N GLU A 170 -6.01 11.17 10.45
CA GLU A 170 -7.33 10.78 10.95
C GLU A 170 -8.44 11.69 10.39
N LYS A 171 -8.20 13.01 10.36
CA LYS A 171 -9.17 13.98 9.80
C LYS A 171 -9.51 13.67 8.35
N ILE A 172 -8.51 13.34 7.53
CA ILE A 172 -8.74 12.97 6.13
C ILE A 172 -9.46 11.63 6.05
N ARG A 173 -9.07 10.65 6.86
CA ARG A 173 -9.72 9.33 6.92
C ARG A 173 -11.21 9.44 7.22
N GLU A 174 -11.60 10.18 8.25
CA GLU A 174 -12.98 10.30 8.71
C GLU A 174 -13.91 10.93 7.65
N ARG A 175 -13.38 11.90 6.90
CA ARG A 175 -14.14 12.59 5.84
C ARG A 175 -14.07 11.90 4.48
N THR A 176 -13.14 10.97 4.26
CA THR A 176 -13.04 10.25 2.99
C THR A 176 -14.19 9.24 2.88
N LYS A 177 -15.05 9.40 1.88
CA LYS A 177 -16.21 8.52 1.65
C LYS A 177 -16.03 7.57 0.47
N LEU A 178 -15.24 7.99 -0.52
CA LEU A 178 -15.03 7.24 -1.75
C LEU A 178 -13.57 7.38 -2.22
N ILE A 179 -13.01 6.30 -2.74
CA ILE A 179 -11.77 6.32 -3.51
C ILE A 179 -11.97 5.53 -4.80
N ILE A 180 -11.73 6.19 -5.93
CA ILE A 180 -11.69 5.59 -7.26
C ILE A 180 -10.22 5.41 -7.64
N PHE A 181 -9.79 4.17 -7.81
CA PHE A 181 -8.47 3.82 -8.30
C PHE A 181 -8.54 3.48 -9.80
N LEU A 182 -7.63 4.06 -10.58
CA LEU A 182 -7.48 3.78 -12.01
C LEU A 182 -6.10 3.16 -12.23
N GLY A 183 -6.06 1.83 -12.34
CA GLY A 183 -4.79 1.11 -12.56
C GLY A 183 -3.79 1.30 -11.42
N THR A 184 -4.22 1.50 -10.18
CA THR A 184 -3.28 1.60 -9.06
C THR A 184 -2.70 0.23 -8.74
N PRO A 185 -1.37 0.06 -8.67
CA PRO A 185 -0.81 -1.16 -8.13
C PRO A 185 -0.95 -1.13 -6.61
N HIS A 186 -1.80 -2.00 -6.07
CA HIS A 186 -2.07 -2.15 -4.65
C HIS A 186 -1.10 -3.09 -3.97
N ARG A 187 -0.68 -4.16 -4.66
CA ARG A 187 0.12 -5.24 -4.10
C ARG A 187 1.18 -5.71 -5.08
N GLY A 188 2.31 -6.17 -4.56
CA GLY A 188 3.34 -6.89 -5.30
C GLY A 188 4.04 -7.80 -4.31
N SER A 189 3.52 -9.02 -4.12
CA SER A 189 3.97 -9.94 -3.06
C SER A 189 5.46 -10.29 -3.08
N THR A 190 6.19 -9.89 -4.12
CA THR A 190 7.65 -9.99 -4.20
C THR A 190 8.26 -8.68 -4.70
N HIS A 191 9.48 -8.40 -4.24
CA HIS A 191 10.30 -7.29 -4.73
C HIS A 191 10.44 -7.32 -6.27
N ALA A 192 10.54 -8.52 -6.86
CA ALA A 192 10.62 -8.70 -8.30
C ALA A 192 9.36 -8.23 -9.04
N ARG A 193 8.17 -8.54 -8.50
CA ARG A 193 6.88 -8.12 -9.10
C ARG A 193 6.70 -6.61 -9.02
N TRP A 194 7.01 -6.00 -7.87
CA TRP A 194 7.06 -4.54 -7.75
C TRP A 194 8.08 -3.91 -8.70
N GLY A 195 9.24 -4.55 -8.90
CA GLY A 195 10.23 -4.16 -9.90
C GLY A 195 9.71 -4.17 -11.33
N GLN A 196 8.93 -5.19 -11.70
CA GLN A 196 8.28 -5.27 -13.01
C GLN A 196 7.24 -4.17 -13.20
N ILE A 197 6.35 -3.97 -12.22
CA ILE A 197 5.34 -2.90 -12.25
C ILE A 197 6.03 -1.53 -12.37
N ALA A 198 7.04 -1.27 -11.56
CA ALA A 198 7.81 -0.02 -11.60
C ALA A 198 8.47 0.17 -12.98
N SER A 199 9.07 -0.89 -13.53
CA SER A 199 9.69 -0.87 -14.87
C SER A 199 8.68 -0.54 -15.96
N ASN A 200 7.51 -1.19 -15.95
CA ASN A 200 6.44 -0.96 -16.92
C ASN A 200 5.92 0.48 -16.85
N LEU A 201 5.70 0.99 -15.62
CA LEU A 201 5.29 2.38 -15.40
C LEU A 201 6.35 3.38 -15.89
N VAL A 202 7.63 3.15 -15.59
CA VAL A 202 8.72 4.04 -16.03
C VAL A 202 8.85 4.02 -17.55
N ARG A 203 8.72 2.85 -18.20
CA ARG A 203 8.75 2.73 -19.65
C ARG A 203 7.62 3.52 -20.31
N LEU A 204 6.41 3.45 -19.78
CA LEU A 204 5.28 4.26 -20.26
C LEU A 204 5.55 5.76 -20.10
N ALA A 205 6.00 6.16 -18.93
CA ALA A 205 6.29 7.56 -18.63
C ALA A 205 7.43 8.15 -19.48
N LEU A 206 8.30 7.30 -20.04
CA LEU A 206 9.42 7.70 -20.90
C LEU A 206 9.04 7.82 -22.39
N GLN A 207 7.85 7.37 -22.82
CA GLN A 207 7.47 7.44 -24.24
C GLN A 207 7.45 8.88 -24.78
N ASP A 208 7.21 9.88 -23.92
CA ASP A 208 7.11 11.29 -24.30
C ASP A 208 8.45 12.08 -24.23
N SER A 209 9.60 11.45 -23.91
CA SER A 209 10.89 12.17 -23.79
C SER A 209 12.10 11.42 -24.35
N ASN A 210 13.06 12.17 -24.92
CA ASN A 210 14.23 11.65 -25.60
C ASN A 210 15.14 10.88 -24.62
N LYS A 211 15.52 9.66 -25.02
CA LYS A 211 16.02 8.57 -24.16
C LYS A 211 17.28 8.91 -23.34
N LYS A 212 17.15 8.89 -22.01
CA LYS A 212 18.15 8.27 -21.13
C LYS A 212 17.44 7.22 -20.28
N ILE A 213 17.75 5.97 -20.57
CA ILE A 213 17.18 4.79 -19.93
C ILE A 213 17.64 4.81 -18.47
N ILE A 214 16.69 4.92 -17.54
CA ILE A 214 16.95 4.68 -16.12
C ILE A 214 16.97 3.16 -15.95
N GLU A 215 18.13 2.56 -16.16
CA GLU A 215 18.39 1.17 -15.79
C GLU A 215 18.67 1.12 -14.27
N GLY A 216 17.86 0.35 -13.54
CA GLY A 216 17.98 0.15 -12.10
C GLY A 216 16.88 0.80 -11.27
N LEU A 217 15.66 0.24 -11.33
CA LEU A 217 14.63 0.51 -10.32
C LEU A 217 14.80 -0.52 -9.21
N GLU A 218 15.55 -0.19 -8.17
CA GLU A 218 15.35 -0.86 -6.89
C GLU A 218 13.95 -0.47 -6.38
N VAL A 219 13.19 -1.40 -5.80
CA VAL A 219 11.85 -1.10 -5.26
C VAL A 219 11.76 -1.36 -3.75
N ASN A 220 11.36 -0.37 -2.96
CA ASN A 220 11.10 -0.57 -1.53
C ASN A 220 9.72 -1.22 -1.30
N SER A 221 9.62 -2.52 -1.63
CA SER A 221 8.38 -3.31 -1.51
C SER A 221 7.82 -3.32 -0.09
N GLU A 222 8.67 -3.27 0.95
CA GLU A 222 8.25 -3.23 2.36
C GLU A 222 7.41 -1.98 2.67
N VAL A 223 7.85 -0.80 2.21
CA VAL A 223 7.10 0.45 2.43
C VAL A 223 5.75 0.41 1.71
N LEU A 224 5.73 -0.10 0.46
CA LEU A 224 4.51 -0.19 -0.34
C LEU A 224 3.50 -1.17 0.26
N ASP A 225 3.96 -2.34 0.70
CA ASP A 225 3.12 -3.35 1.32
C ASP A 225 2.61 -2.86 2.69
N ASN A 226 3.43 -2.16 3.47
CA ASN A 226 3.01 -1.57 4.73
C ASN A 226 1.95 -0.47 4.54
N ILE A 227 2.14 0.42 3.56
CA ILE A 227 1.12 1.43 3.18
C ILE A 227 -0.19 0.73 2.81
N HIS A 228 -0.10 -0.33 2.00
CA HIS A 228 -1.25 -1.08 1.54
C HIS A 228 -2.00 -1.80 2.68
N GLU A 229 -1.31 -2.51 3.57
CA GLU A 229 -1.94 -3.25 4.68
C GLU A 229 -2.57 -2.32 5.73
N GLN A 230 -1.92 -1.20 6.04
CA GLN A 230 -2.50 -0.18 6.92
C GLN A 230 -3.75 0.43 6.30
N PHE A 231 -3.67 0.78 5.03
CA PHE A 231 -4.80 1.35 4.30
C PHE A 231 -5.96 0.37 4.26
N LYS A 232 -5.69 -0.93 4.09
CA LYS A 232 -6.75 -1.95 4.11
C LYS A 232 -7.53 -1.95 5.42
N THR A 233 -6.80 -1.91 6.53
CA THR A 233 -7.40 -1.88 7.87
C THR A 233 -8.27 -0.64 8.06
N ILE A 234 -7.76 0.51 7.63
CA ILE A 234 -8.40 1.83 7.76
C ILE A 234 -9.64 1.96 6.86
N ALA A 235 -9.53 1.58 5.60
CA ALA A 235 -10.63 1.72 4.65
C ALA A 235 -11.82 0.82 5.04
N PHE A 236 -11.53 -0.38 5.55
CA PHE A 236 -12.55 -1.29 6.04
C PHE A 236 -13.24 -0.75 7.31
N SER A 237 -12.48 -0.30 8.31
CA SER A 237 -13.06 0.21 9.57
C SER A 237 -13.77 1.56 9.40
N GLY A 238 -13.26 2.42 8.51
CA GLY A 238 -13.83 3.73 8.22
C GLY A 238 -15.04 3.69 7.28
N GLY A 239 -15.41 2.51 6.75
CA GLY A 239 -16.50 2.37 5.78
C GLY A 239 -16.25 3.15 4.48
N ILE A 240 -14.98 3.28 4.08
CA ILE A 240 -14.60 3.96 2.85
C ILE A 240 -14.98 3.07 1.67
N LYS A 241 -15.81 3.59 0.76
CA LYS A 241 -16.15 2.88 -0.48
C LYS A 241 -14.99 2.95 -1.46
N ILE A 242 -14.69 1.84 -2.11
CA ILE A 242 -13.63 1.78 -3.11
C ILE A 242 -14.18 1.30 -4.44
N HIS A 243 -13.77 1.96 -5.51
CA HIS A 243 -13.99 1.51 -6.88
C HIS A 243 -12.65 1.34 -7.57
N SER A 244 -12.33 0.13 -8.00
CA SER A 244 -11.05 -0.23 -8.61
C SER A 244 -11.26 -0.51 -10.09
N PHE A 245 -10.85 0.42 -10.94
CA PHE A 245 -10.87 0.24 -12.39
C PHE A 245 -9.57 -0.42 -12.87
N GLN A 246 -9.72 -1.50 -13.63
CA GLN A 246 -8.64 -2.30 -14.20
C GLN A 246 -8.50 -1.99 -15.69
N GLU A 247 -7.27 -1.94 -16.19
CA GLU A 247 -7.03 -1.89 -17.63
C GLU A 247 -7.40 -3.23 -18.27
N ALA A 248 -8.04 -3.21 -19.44
CA ALA A 248 -8.34 -4.42 -20.21
C ALA A 248 -7.32 -4.67 -21.34
N GLN A 249 -6.60 -3.63 -21.78
CA GLN A 249 -5.67 -3.71 -22.90
C GLN A 249 -4.22 -3.58 -22.41
N GLY A 250 -3.35 -4.50 -22.84
CA GLY A 250 -1.90 -4.34 -22.72
C GLY A 250 -1.37 -3.23 -23.63
N ILE A 251 -0.07 -2.95 -23.57
CA ILE A 251 0.53 -1.87 -24.38
C ILE A 251 0.89 -2.43 -25.76
N SER A 252 -0.06 -2.40 -26.70
CA SER A 252 0.20 -2.81 -28.09
C SER A 252 1.23 -1.90 -28.78
N GLY A 253 2.25 -2.50 -29.40
CA GLY A 253 3.25 -1.79 -30.23
C GLY A 253 4.69 -1.77 -29.69
N MET A 254 4.94 -2.34 -28.51
CA MET A 254 6.30 -2.52 -27.97
C MET A 254 6.60 -4.01 -27.76
N LYS A 255 7.62 -4.54 -28.46
CA LYS A 255 8.09 -5.93 -28.26
C LYS A 255 8.37 -6.19 -26.77
N GLY A 256 7.59 -7.09 -26.16
CA GLY A 256 7.74 -7.50 -24.75
C GLY A 256 6.85 -6.77 -23.73
N LEU A 257 5.84 -6.00 -24.17
CA LEU A 257 4.84 -5.33 -23.31
C LEU A 257 3.40 -5.53 -23.81
N ASP A 258 3.12 -6.64 -24.49
CA ASP A 258 1.75 -6.99 -24.90
C ASP A 258 0.83 -7.34 -23.69
N GLU A 259 1.39 -7.30 -22.47
CA GLU A 259 0.72 -7.56 -21.20
C GLU A 259 0.33 -6.25 -20.48
N LYS A 260 -0.62 -6.37 -19.54
CA LYS A 260 -1.06 -5.27 -18.67
C LYS A 260 0.11 -4.72 -17.85
N VAL A 261 0.12 -3.41 -17.62
CA VAL A 261 1.06 -2.71 -16.73
C VAL A 261 0.86 -3.13 -15.29
N VAL A 262 -0.40 -3.21 -14.86
CA VAL A 262 -0.81 -3.68 -13.55
C VAL A 262 -1.76 -4.84 -13.76
N ASP A 263 -1.34 -6.02 -13.31
CA ASP A 263 -2.17 -7.21 -13.41
C ASP A 263 -3.43 -7.15 -12.51
N ASP A 264 -4.40 -8.01 -12.78
CA ASP A 264 -5.71 -8.00 -12.11
C ASP A 264 -5.63 -8.31 -10.61
N PHE A 265 -4.59 -9.02 -10.17
CA PHE A 265 -4.38 -9.30 -8.74
C PHE A 265 -3.81 -8.07 -8.02
N SER A 266 -2.89 -7.36 -8.68
CA SER A 266 -2.28 -6.15 -8.16
C SER A 266 -3.20 -4.92 -8.22
N SER A 267 -4.21 -4.90 -9.09
CA SER A 267 -5.10 -3.74 -9.27
C SER A 267 -6.35 -3.70 -8.37
N LYS A 268 -6.49 -4.64 -7.43
CA LYS A 268 -7.61 -4.71 -6.48
C LYS A 268 -7.16 -4.89 -5.02
N LEU A 269 -8.07 -4.65 -4.09
CA LEU A 269 -7.83 -4.71 -2.65
C LEU A 269 -8.44 -5.95 -1.97
N ASP A 270 -9.21 -6.76 -2.69
CA ASP A 270 -9.95 -7.93 -2.21
C ASP A 270 -10.83 -7.62 -0.99
N PHE A 271 -11.49 -6.46 -0.99
CA PHE A 271 -12.52 -6.21 0.02
C PHE A 271 -13.82 -6.96 -0.32
N PRO A 272 -14.66 -7.27 0.69
CA PRO A 272 -15.98 -7.84 0.44
C PRO A 272 -16.79 -6.93 -0.49
N GLY A 273 -17.61 -7.51 -1.37
CA GLY A 273 -18.22 -6.81 -2.51
C GLY A 273 -19.13 -5.61 -2.20
N GLN A 274 -19.43 -5.31 -0.93
CA GLN A 274 -20.11 -4.08 -0.53
C GLN A 274 -19.14 -2.90 -0.31
N SER A 275 -17.84 -3.18 -0.14
CA SER A 275 -16.80 -2.20 0.20
C SER A 275 -15.85 -1.90 -0.97
N GLU A 276 -15.66 -2.86 -1.90
CA GLU A 276 -14.94 -2.66 -3.15
C GLU A 276 -15.76 -3.15 -4.34
N THR A 277 -15.90 -2.30 -5.36
CA THR A 277 -16.36 -2.69 -6.69
C THR A 277 -15.17 -2.71 -7.63
N VAL A 278 -15.01 -3.80 -8.39
CA VAL A 278 -13.93 -3.95 -9.37
C VAL A 278 -14.56 -4.00 -10.76
N GLU A 279 -14.06 -3.16 -11.67
CA GLU A 279 -14.60 -2.99 -13.01
C GLU A 279 -13.46 -2.82 -14.02
N SER A 280 -13.63 -3.34 -15.24
CA SER A 280 -12.61 -3.18 -16.30
C SER A 280 -12.97 -2.02 -17.24
N ILE A 281 -11.98 -1.23 -17.63
CA ILE A 281 -12.09 -0.23 -18.71
C ILE A 281 -11.36 -0.79 -19.93
N ASP A 282 -12.03 -0.77 -21.08
CA ASP A 282 -11.45 -1.20 -22.38
C ASP A 282 -10.45 -0.18 -22.93
N ALA A 283 -9.36 0.00 -22.20
CA ALA A 283 -8.27 0.91 -22.49
C ALA A 283 -6.97 0.38 -21.87
N ASN A 284 -5.83 0.89 -22.34
CA ASN A 284 -4.54 0.68 -21.69
C ASN A 284 -4.33 1.64 -20.51
N HIS A 285 -3.29 1.39 -19.71
CA HIS A 285 -2.95 2.17 -18.51
C HIS A 285 -2.95 3.69 -18.66
N MET A 286 -2.56 4.20 -19.83
CA MET A 286 -2.51 5.64 -20.10
C MET A 286 -3.86 6.19 -20.54
N GLN A 287 -4.58 5.45 -21.39
CA GLN A 287 -5.85 5.89 -21.96
C GLN A 287 -7.03 5.72 -21.00
N MET A 288 -6.93 4.84 -20.00
CA MET A 288 -8.00 4.60 -19.04
C MET A 288 -8.42 5.83 -18.22
N ALA A 289 -7.63 6.91 -18.22
CA ALA A 289 -7.89 8.17 -17.52
C ALA A 289 -8.24 9.36 -18.44
N ARG A 290 -8.31 9.13 -19.76
CA ARG A 290 -8.43 10.18 -20.78
C ARG A 290 -9.68 10.00 -21.62
N TYR A 291 -10.66 10.89 -21.44
CA TYR A 291 -11.94 10.81 -22.14
C TYR A 291 -12.17 12.05 -23.00
N SER A 292 -12.44 11.83 -24.29
CA SER A 292 -12.68 12.91 -25.25
C SER A 292 -14.16 13.31 -25.35
N SER A 293 -15.08 12.45 -24.92
CA SER A 293 -16.54 12.66 -24.98
C SER A 293 -17.23 12.31 -23.66
N LYS A 294 -18.39 12.94 -23.40
CA LYS A 294 -19.30 12.55 -22.31
C LYS A 294 -19.95 11.18 -22.52
N ASP A 295 -19.98 10.68 -23.76
CA ASP A 295 -20.51 9.36 -24.09
C ASP A 295 -19.49 8.23 -23.85
N ASP A 296 -18.23 8.58 -23.57
CA ASP A 296 -17.19 7.62 -23.26
C ASP A 296 -17.60 6.74 -22.08
N TYR A 297 -17.40 5.43 -22.21
CA TYR A 297 -17.77 4.47 -21.19
C TYR A 297 -17.08 4.76 -19.85
N GLY A 298 -15.77 5.02 -19.87
CA GLY A 298 -14.98 5.25 -18.65
C GLY A 298 -15.41 6.53 -17.93
N TYR A 299 -15.71 7.59 -18.69
CA TYR A 299 -16.26 8.82 -18.12
C TYR A 299 -17.61 8.58 -17.41
N ARG A 300 -18.55 7.91 -18.10
CA ARG A 300 -19.88 7.63 -17.55
C ARG A 300 -19.81 6.73 -16.31
N ALA A 301 -18.92 5.74 -16.31
CA ALA A 301 -18.71 4.88 -15.15
C ALA A 301 -18.21 5.69 -13.94
N ILE A 302 -17.15 6.50 -14.10
CA ILE A 302 -16.63 7.35 -13.01
C ILE A 302 -17.68 8.35 -12.53
N CYS A 303 -18.37 9.03 -13.44
CA CYS A 303 -19.40 10.00 -13.08
C CYS A 303 -20.54 9.33 -12.30
N GLY A 304 -21.01 8.18 -12.76
CA GLY A 304 -22.07 7.42 -12.09
C GLY A 304 -21.71 7.00 -10.66
N VAL A 305 -20.46 6.59 -10.42
CA VAL A 305 -19.96 6.25 -9.07
C VAL A 305 -19.93 7.48 -8.15
N LEU A 306 -19.49 8.63 -8.68
CA LEU A 306 -19.47 9.90 -7.94
C LEU A 306 -20.88 10.37 -7.59
N GLU A 307 -21.79 10.39 -8.54
CA GLU A 307 -23.19 10.76 -8.34
C GLU A 307 -23.91 9.83 -7.34
N ALA A 308 -23.67 8.52 -7.44
CA ALA A 308 -24.22 7.55 -6.49
C ALA A 308 -23.77 7.86 -5.06
N THR A 309 -22.49 8.19 -4.87
CA THR A 309 -21.93 8.55 -3.56
C THR A 309 -22.57 9.82 -2.98
N ILE A 310 -22.81 10.83 -3.82
CA ILE A 310 -23.50 12.06 -3.41
C ILE A 310 -24.94 11.76 -2.98
N ARG A 311 -25.69 10.99 -3.79
CA ARG A 311 -27.07 10.60 -3.47
C ARG A 311 -27.16 9.83 -2.14
N GLU A 312 -26.23 8.92 -1.90
CA GLU A 312 -26.17 8.19 -0.64
C GLU A 312 -25.87 9.09 0.56
N GLY A 313 -24.97 10.07 0.41
CA GLY A 313 -24.69 11.07 1.43
C GLY A 313 -25.93 11.86 1.83
N MET A 314 -26.71 12.32 0.83
CA MET A 314 -27.96 13.04 1.04
C MET A 314 -29.01 12.19 1.78
N ASN A 315 -29.13 10.91 1.41
CA ASN A 315 -30.06 10.00 2.05
C ASN A 315 -29.71 9.77 3.52
N ARG A 316 -28.42 9.66 3.87
CA ARG A 316 -27.96 9.51 5.26
C ARG A 316 -28.25 10.74 6.10
N GLU A 317 -28.01 11.95 5.58
CA GLU A 317 -28.38 13.20 6.28
C GLU A 317 -29.89 13.26 6.55
N CYS A 318 -30.73 12.94 5.57
CA CYS A 318 -32.19 12.91 5.76
C CYS A 318 -32.63 11.90 6.83
N LEU A 319 -31.97 10.75 6.93
CA LEU A 319 -32.25 9.75 7.96
C LEU A 319 -31.79 10.21 9.34
N ALA A 320 -30.63 10.85 9.45
CA ALA A 320 -30.09 11.37 10.71
C ALA A 320 -31.01 12.46 11.31
N LEU A 321 -31.46 13.41 10.47
CA LEU A 321 -32.41 14.45 10.88
C LEU A 321 -33.75 13.89 11.38
N ARG A 322 -34.20 12.76 10.82
CA ARG A 322 -35.40 12.05 11.30
C ARG A 322 -35.16 11.33 12.62
N SER A 323 -33.97 10.79 12.86
CA SER A 323 -33.65 10.10 14.11
C SER A 323 -33.43 11.05 15.30
N ASP A 324 -32.90 12.25 15.07
CA ASP A 324 -32.68 13.24 16.13
C ASP A 324 -34.00 13.79 16.68
N SER A 325 -35.03 13.95 15.83
CA SER A 325 -36.39 14.28 16.28
C SER A 325 -37.02 13.25 17.24
N ASN A 326 -36.44 12.03 17.32
CA ASN A 326 -36.93 10.92 18.13
C ASN A 326 -36.04 10.63 19.36
N ARG A 327 -34.96 11.40 19.57
CA ARG A 327 -33.98 11.21 20.67
C ARG A 327 -34.19 12.16 21.86
N ASP A 328 -34.96 13.24 21.71
CA ASP A 328 -35.22 14.23 22.78
C ASP A 328 -36.03 13.67 23.97
N THR A 329 -36.45 12.40 23.96
CA THR A 329 -37.20 11.78 25.06
C THR A 329 -36.39 10.79 25.92
N LYS A 330 -35.06 10.61 25.72
CA LYS A 330 -34.37 9.46 26.34
C LYS A 330 -32.91 9.67 26.80
N ALA A 331 -32.56 10.80 27.42
CA ALA A 331 -31.26 10.93 28.09
C ALA A 331 -31.29 11.90 29.29
N LEU A 332 -31.74 11.42 30.45
CA LEU A 332 -31.55 12.04 31.77
C LEU A 332 -31.29 10.94 32.82
N TRP A 333 -30.03 10.50 32.91
CA TRP A 333 -29.32 9.71 33.94
C TRP A 333 -28.20 8.96 33.20
N GLU A 334 -26.92 8.94 33.58
CA GLU A 334 -26.33 8.76 34.91
C GLU A 334 -24.85 9.18 34.89
N PHE A 335 -24.29 9.33 36.10
CA PHE A 335 -23.07 10.04 36.49
C PHE A 335 -21.75 9.24 36.42
N GLU A 336 -20.67 10.05 36.44
CA GLU A 336 -19.22 9.84 36.60
C GLU A 336 -18.69 8.83 37.64
N ALA A 337 -17.47 8.30 37.36
CA ALA A 337 -16.19 8.48 38.10
C ALA A 337 -15.31 7.18 38.16
N PRO A 338 -14.06 7.17 38.68
CA PRO A 338 -12.84 7.85 38.21
C PRO A 338 -11.59 6.90 38.11
N SER A 339 -10.53 7.38 37.48
CA SER A 339 -9.21 6.70 37.33
C SER A 339 -8.26 6.94 38.52
N ARG A 340 -7.40 5.96 38.84
CA ARG A 340 -6.23 6.08 39.75
C ARG A 340 -4.94 5.57 39.09
N THR A 341 -3.84 6.17 39.53
CA THR A 341 -2.46 6.20 39.01
C THR A 341 -1.48 5.21 39.68
N ALA A 342 -0.34 4.97 38.98
CA ALA A 342 1.06 4.93 39.45
C ALA A 342 1.85 3.58 39.47
N ASN A 343 2.98 3.61 38.73
CA ASN A 343 4.36 3.11 38.95
C ASN A 343 4.67 1.72 39.55
N GLU A 344 5.67 1.00 38.98
CA GLU A 344 7.00 0.75 39.59
C GLU A 344 8.01 0.02 38.64
N GLN A 345 9.30 0.38 38.73
CA GLN A 345 10.48 -0.24 38.10
C GLN A 345 11.01 -1.42 38.93
N VAL A 346 11.57 -2.48 38.31
CA VAL A 346 12.65 -3.31 38.90
C VAL A 346 13.65 -3.81 37.84
N SER A 347 14.88 -3.91 38.30
CA SER A 347 16.24 -4.08 37.77
C SER A 347 16.65 -5.35 37.00
N LEU A 348 17.76 -5.19 36.25
CA LEU A 348 18.56 -6.19 35.53
C LEU A 348 19.26 -7.23 36.43
N SER A 349 19.46 -8.44 35.88
CA SER A 349 20.58 -9.31 36.22
C SER A 349 21.18 -9.96 34.96
N ASN A 350 22.51 -9.92 34.89
CA ASN A 350 23.39 -10.44 33.82
C ASN A 350 23.36 -11.98 33.70
N GLU A 351 23.45 -12.50 32.47
CA GLU A 351 24.09 -13.80 32.22
C GLU A 351 24.98 -13.78 30.97
N ILE A 352 26.18 -14.31 31.16
CA ILE A 352 27.30 -14.41 30.22
C ILE A 352 27.03 -15.60 29.30
N THR A 353 26.99 -15.41 27.97
CA THR A 353 27.02 -16.54 27.03
C THR A 353 28.01 -16.31 25.89
N THR A 354 28.82 -17.34 25.65
CA THR A 354 29.92 -17.41 24.69
C THR A 354 29.46 -17.39 23.23
N PRO A 355 30.25 -16.81 22.30
CA PRO A 355 29.85 -16.54 20.93
C PRO A 355 29.70 -17.78 20.01
N SER A 356 30.17 -18.97 20.41
CA SER A 356 30.09 -20.16 19.54
C SER A 356 28.74 -20.88 19.59
N ARG A 357 28.08 -20.93 20.76
CA ARG A 357 26.82 -21.65 20.96
C ARG A 357 25.63 -20.93 20.31
N THR A 358 25.58 -19.62 20.46
CA THR A 358 24.60 -18.73 19.82
C THR A 358 24.63 -18.82 18.29
N SER A 359 25.80 -19.07 17.69
CA SER A 359 25.94 -19.28 16.24
C SER A 359 25.25 -20.57 15.76
N SER A 360 25.29 -21.64 16.58
CA SER A 360 24.65 -22.92 16.30
C SER A 360 23.12 -22.84 16.49
N ALA A 361 22.67 -22.14 17.54
CA ALA A 361 21.25 -21.86 17.78
C ALA A 361 20.63 -21.06 16.62
N ARG A 362 21.32 -20.01 16.13
CA ARG A 362 20.88 -19.24 14.95
C ARG A 362 20.73 -20.10 13.70
N ARG A 363 21.66 -21.02 13.45
CA ARG A 363 21.59 -21.93 12.30
C ARG A 363 20.41 -22.90 12.43
N SER A 364 20.21 -23.47 13.61
CA SER A 364 19.11 -24.40 13.90
C SER A 364 17.74 -23.73 13.75
N LEU A 365 17.60 -22.51 14.29
CA LEU A 365 16.39 -21.70 14.14
C LEU A 365 16.05 -21.42 12.67
N LYS A 366 17.04 -20.98 11.87
CA LYS A 366 16.84 -20.69 10.45
C LYS A 366 16.35 -21.92 9.67
N ASN A 367 16.93 -23.09 9.95
CA ASN A 367 16.52 -24.34 9.31
C ASN A 367 15.09 -24.74 9.69
N ALA A 368 14.72 -24.58 10.98
CA ALA A 368 13.38 -24.87 11.46
C ALA A 368 12.31 -23.95 10.84
N LEU A 369 12.59 -22.64 10.77
CA LEU A 369 11.70 -21.67 10.12
C LEU A 369 11.57 -21.93 8.61
N ALA A 370 12.68 -22.27 7.92
CA ALA A 370 12.62 -22.63 6.51
C ALA A 370 11.75 -23.87 6.25
N LYS A 371 11.81 -24.90 7.11
CA LYS A 371 10.95 -26.09 7.01
C LYS A 371 9.48 -25.78 7.31
N LEU A 372 9.21 -24.93 8.30
CA LEU A 372 7.84 -24.46 8.55
C LEU A 372 7.29 -23.69 7.35
N ALA A 373 8.12 -22.87 6.70
CA ALA A 373 7.72 -22.10 5.53
C ALA A 373 7.46 -22.99 4.32
N GLN A 374 8.27 -24.04 4.10
CA GLN A 374 8.02 -25.04 3.06
C GLN A 374 6.70 -25.80 3.28
N ASN A 375 6.34 -26.07 4.54
CA ASN A 375 5.09 -26.73 4.89
C ASN A 375 3.88 -25.80 4.86
N ALA A 376 4.10 -24.49 4.99
CA ALA A 376 3.06 -23.50 4.75
C ALA A 376 2.78 -23.48 3.25
N LYS A 377 1.57 -23.88 2.83
CA LYS A 377 1.13 -23.85 1.42
C LYS A 377 0.98 -22.42 0.85
N VAL A 378 1.59 -21.43 1.51
CA VAL A 378 1.51 -20.01 1.22
C VAL A 378 2.94 -19.46 1.26
N GLU A 379 3.33 -18.72 0.24
CA GLU A 379 4.64 -18.08 0.16
C GLU A 379 4.68 -16.90 1.15
N LEU A 380 5.50 -17.02 2.22
CA LEU A 380 5.61 -16.05 3.31
C LEU A 380 7.04 -15.47 3.34
N ASP A 381 7.19 -14.14 3.29
CA ASP A 381 8.51 -13.49 3.40
C ASP A 381 8.89 -13.21 4.87
N TRP A 382 8.87 -14.28 5.67
CA TRP A 382 9.17 -14.24 7.11
C TRP A 382 10.58 -13.74 7.44
N GLN A 383 11.49 -13.76 6.47
CA GLN A 383 12.86 -13.27 6.65
C GLN A 383 12.90 -11.75 6.78
N LYS A 384 11.96 -11.04 6.12
CA LYS A 384 11.93 -9.58 6.06
C LYS A 384 10.71 -8.97 6.76
N SER A 385 9.61 -9.71 6.87
CA SER A 385 8.35 -9.23 7.44
C SER A 385 8.09 -9.81 8.84
N VAL A 386 7.92 -8.93 9.84
CA VAL A 386 7.47 -9.35 11.19
C VAL A 386 6.08 -9.99 11.12
N VAL A 387 5.20 -9.51 10.24
CA VAL A 387 3.83 -10.03 10.11
C VAL A 387 3.85 -11.45 9.57
N ASP A 388 4.65 -11.72 8.54
CA ASP A 388 4.74 -13.06 7.96
C ASP A 388 5.51 -14.02 8.86
N LEU A 389 6.48 -13.52 9.63
CA LEU A 389 7.11 -14.27 10.71
C LEU A 389 6.08 -14.68 11.77
N LEU A 390 5.21 -13.77 12.22
CA LEU A 390 4.16 -14.09 13.19
C LEU A 390 3.11 -15.05 12.61
N LYS A 391 2.70 -14.89 11.34
CA LYS A 391 1.82 -15.85 10.65
C LYS A 391 2.46 -17.24 10.57
N LEU A 392 3.74 -17.32 10.22
CA LEU A 392 4.49 -18.57 10.14
C LEU A 392 4.54 -19.28 11.51
N LEU A 393 4.68 -18.50 12.58
CA LEU A 393 4.66 -18.97 13.96
C LEU A 393 3.25 -19.23 14.51
N LYS A 394 2.20 -19.00 13.71
CA LYS A 394 0.79 -19.10 14.12
C LYS A 394 0.46 -18.23 15.33
N LEU A 395 1.04 -17.04 15.39
CA LEU A 395 0.77 -16.02 16.40
C LEU A 395 -0.18 -14.96 15.86
N ASP A 396 -0.84 -14.26 16.77
CA ASP A 396 -1.60 -13.06 16.43
C ASP A 396 -0.65 -12.01 15.82
N TYR A 397 -1.01 -11.51 14.64
CA TYR A 397 -0.22 -10.58 13.83
C TYR A 397 -0.93 -9.22 13.64
N SER A 398 -2.01 -8.98 14.39
CA SER A 398 -2.71 -7.70 14.45
C SER A 398 -1.77 -6.56 14.88
N ILE A 399 -2.19 -5.31 14.67
CA ILE A 399 -1.40 -4.15 15.11
C ILE A 399 -1.32 -4.15 16.63
N GLU A 400 -2.42 -4.45 17.30
CA GLU A 400 -2.54 -4.50 18.75
C GLU A 400 -1.65 -5.62 19.33
N ALA A 401 -1.57 -6.77 18.66
CA ALA A 401 -0.64 -7.84 19.07
C ALA A 401 0.83 -7.45 18.88
N ARG A 402 1.15 -6.75 17.79
CA ARG A 402 2.52 -6.24 17.55
C ARG A 402 2.92 -5.15 18.52
N GLU A 403 1.99 -4.29 18.93
CA GLU A 403 2.19 -3.28 19.97
C GLU A 403 2.50 -3.92 21.32
N ARG A 404 1.64 -4.84 21.77
CA ARG A 404 1.89 -5.60 23.00
C ARG A 404 3.20 -6.38 22.94
N LEU A 405 3.54 -6.93 21.78
CA LEU A 405 4.78 -7.67 21.59
C LEU A 405 6.00 -6.75 21.62
N ALA A 406 5.91 -5.55 21.02
CA ALA A 406 6.96 -4.55 21.05
C ALA A 406 7.19 -3.99 22.46
N GLU A 407 6.13 -3.69 23.19
CA GLU A 407 6.22 -3.29 24.61
C GLU A 407 6.93 -4.37 25.44
N ARG A 408 6.52 -5.63 25.27
CA ARG A 408 7.10 -6.75 26.02
C ARG A 408 8.57 -7.02 25.67
N LEU A 409 8.96 -6.77 24.42
CA LEU A 409 10.35 -6.93 23.96
C LEU A 409 11.15 -5.64 24.08
N HIS A 410 10.60 -4.59 24.71
CA HIS A 410 11.22 -3.27 24.86
C HIS A 410 11.74 -2.67 23.54
N VAL A 411 10.96 -2.83 22.47
CA VAL A 411 11.28 -2.29 21.14
C VAL A 411 10.59 -0.95 20.95
N ASP A 412 11.37 0.12 20.86
CA ASP A 412 10.90 1.46 20.48
C ASP A 412 11.84 2.08 19.45
N ALA A 413 11.49 1.90 18.19
CA ALA A 413 12.16 2.45 17.00
C ALA A 413 11.21 3.35 16.20
N GLY A 414 10.11 3.79 16.81
CA GLY A 414 9.09 4.66 16.21
C GLY A 414 7.66 4.10 16.37
N PRO A 415 6.66 4.76 15.75
CA PRO A 415 5.27 4.33 15.85
C PRO A 415 5.11 2.87 15.43
N SER A 416 4.17 2.13 16.04
CA SER A 416 3.86 0.69 15.84
C SER A 416 3.70 0.26 14.38
N LYS A 417 3.35 1.24 13.53
CA LYS A 417 3.09 1.10 12.09
C LYS A 417 4.29 1.46 11.22
N SER A 418 5.39 1.93 11.80
CA SER A 418 6.58 2.35 11.07
C SER A 418 7.42 1.15 10.63
N SER A 419 8.11 1.27 9.49
CA SER A 419 9.04 0.24 8.99
C SER A 419 10.20 0.05 9.97
N ALA A 420 10.71 1.12 10.58
CA ALA A 420 11.75 1.04 11.61
C ALA A 420 11.29 0.18 12.80
N GLN A 421 10.07 0.41 13.31
CA GLN A 421 9.49 -0.39 14.38
C GLN A 421 9.26 -1.85 13.98
N ASN A 422 8.77 -2.12 12.76
CA ASN A 422 8.56 -3.50 12.31
C ASN A 422 9.87 -4.26 12.08
N ILE A 423 10.91 -3.62 11.54
CA ILE A 423 12.24 -4.21 11.36
C ILE A 423 12.86 -4.51 12.73
N ALA A 424 12.80 -3.55 13.65
CA ALA A 424 13.31 -3.71 15.01
C ALA A 424 12.54 -4.81 15.76
N LEU A 425 11.21 -4.84 15.63
CA LEU A 425 10.37 -5.87 16.25
C LEU A 425 10.65 -7.24 15.67
N ARG A 426 10.80 -7.38 14.33
CA ARG A 426 11.21 -8.64 13.70
C ARG A 426 12.54 -9.11 14.25
N GLN A 427 13.51 -8.21 14.36
CA GLN A 427 14.85 -8.52 14.84
C GLN A 427 14.81 -8.99 16.30
N ALA A 428 14.05 -8.29 17.16
CA ALA A 428 13.85 -8.67 18.55
C ALA A 428 13.14 -10.03 18.70
N VAL A 429 12.10 -10.31 17.89
CA VAL A 429 11.44 -11.62 17.88
C VAL A 429 12.40 -12.73 17.46
N MET A 430 13.22 -12.49 16.43
CA MET A 430 14.23 -13.44 16.00
C MET A 430 15.27 -13.69 17.10
N GLU A 431 15.72 -12.64 17.79
CA GLU A 431 16.68 -12.76 18.90
C GLU A 431 16.08 -13.52 20.09
N GLU A 432 14.82 -13.28 20.42
CA GLU A 432 14.10 -14.02 21.47
C GLU A 432 13.98 -15.51 21.12
N LEU A 433 13.66 -15.84 19.87
CA LEU A 433 13.61 -17.23 19.41
C LEU A 433 15.00 -17.89 19.44
N VAL A 434 16.06 -17.16 19.08
CA VAL A 434 17.45 -17.65 19.18
C VAL A 434 17.81 -17.92 20.63
N ALA A 435 17.47 -17.02 21.55
CA ALA A 435 17.75 -17.19 22.97
C ALA A 435 17.10 -18.48 23.51
N ARG A 436 15.85 -18.75 23.14
CA ARG A 436 15.14 -19.97 23.57
C ARG A 436 15.68 -21.25 22.93
N GLU A 437 16.16 -21.18 21.69
CA GLU A 437 16.88 -22.29 21.08
C GLU A 437 18.24 -22.53 21.78
N ASP A 438 18.96 -21.48 22.20
CA ASP A 438 20.22 -21.61 22.96
C ASP A 438 19.99 -22.20 24.37
N GLU A 439 18.96 -21.73 25.08
CA GLU A 439 18.54 -22.28 26.38
C GLU A 439 18.23 -23.78 26.28
N TRP A 440 17.45 -24.18 25.27
CA TRP A 440 17.15 -25.60 25.05
C TRP A 440 18.39 -26.44 24.73
N MET A 441 19.33 -25.89 23.96
CA MET A 441 20.62 -26.54 23.72
C MET A 441 21.41 -26.72 25.02
N GLY A 442 21.33 -25.77 25.95
CA GLY A 442 21.87 -25.89 27.31
C GLY A 442 21.23 -27.02 28.11
N VAL A 443 19.90 -27.16 28.07
CA VAL A 443 19.17 -28.27 28.71
C VAL A 443 19.62 -29.62 28.15
N MET A 444 19.78 -29.71 26.83
CA MET A 444 20.26 -30.93 26.16
C MET A 444 21.69 -31.30 26.59
N GLU A 445 22.58 -30.32 26.68
CA GLU A 445 23.97 -30.56 27.10
C GLU A 445 24.04 -30.97 28.58
N SER A 446 23.25 -30.32 29.45
CA SER A 446 23.12 -30.74 30.85
C SER A 446 22.62 -32.19 30.96
N ARG A 447 21.59 -32.57 30.20
CA ARG A 447 21.08 -33.95 30.19
C ARG A 447 22.12 -34.93 29.69
N ARG A 448 22.88 -34.58 28.65
CA ARG A 448 23.98 -35.40 28.12
C ARG A 448 25.06 -35.62 29.18
N MET A 449 25.49 -34.55 29.86
CA MET A 449 26.52 -34.61 30.89
C MET A 449 26.09 -35.42 32.11
N SER A 450 24.81 -35.37 32.47
CA SER A 450 24.24 -36.16 33.56
C SER A 450 23.72 -37.55 33.13
N SER A 451 24.00 -38.01 31.90
CA SER A 451 23.51 -39.30 31.38
C SER A 451 21.98 -39.49 31.49
N ARG A 452 21.21 -38.41 31.37
CA ARG A 452 19.75 -38.43 31.40
C ARG A 452 19.17 -38.54 30.00
N CYS A 453 17.95 -39.07 29.89
CA CYS A 453 17.19 -39.12 28.65
C CYS A 453 17.11 -37.73 28.02
N LEU A 454 17.64 -37.57 26.80
CA LEU A 454 17.60 -36.28 26.11
C LEU A 454 16.17 -35.80 25.80
N ASN A 455 15.22 -36.73 25.72
CA ASN A 455 13.84 -36.43 25.38
C ASN A 455 13.05 -35.91 26.58
N CYS A 456 12.96 -36.69 27.66
CA CYS A 456 12.15 -36.35 28.84
C CYS A 456 12.96 -35.97 30.09
N GLY A 457 14.27 -36.19 30.10
CA GLY A 457 15.13 -35.93 31.26
C GLY A 457 15.13 -37.01 32.35
N SER A 458 14.47 -38.16 32.13
CA SER A 458 14.47 -39.31 33.04
C SER A 458 15.86 -39.98 33.12
N GLU A 459 16.17 -40.55 34.29
CA GLU A 459 17.36 -41.38 34.52
C GLU A 459 17.11 -42.87 34.23
N GLU A 460 15.85 -43.27 34.03
CA GLU A 460 15.45 -44.69 33.92
C GLU A 460 15.72 -45.29 32.54
N HIS A 461 15.86 -44.46 31.51
CA HIS A 461 15.99 -44.91 30.13
C HIS A 461 16.79 -43.94 29.26
N TRP A 462 17.30 -44.46 28.15
CA TRP A 462 17.97 -43.65 27.13
C TRP A 462 16.97 -43.07 26.13
N GLU A 463 17.37 -42.02 25.41
CA GLU A 463 16.53 -41.35 24.40
C GLU A 463 15.89 -42.33 23.39
N GLN A 464 16.61 -43.41 23.01
CA GLN A 464 16.12 -44.42 22.08
C GLN A 464 14.88 -45.17 22.59
N GLN A 465 14.81 -45.41 23.91
CA GLN A 465 13.74 -46.13 24.58
C GLN A 465 12.69 -45.22 25.20
N CYS A 466 12.79 -43.90 24.98
CA CYS A 466 11.86 -42.95 25.57
C CYS A 466 10.43 -43.15 25.04
N PRO A 467 9.43 -43.38 25.93
CA PRO A 467 8.03 -43.57 25.55
C PRO A 467 7.31 -42.26 25.23
N TYR A 468 7.94 -41.12 25.55
CA TYR A 468 7.34 -39.79 25.42
C TYR A 468 7.59 -39.17 24.03
N SER A 469 6.72 -38.22 23.67
CA SER A 469 6.91 -37.35 22.50
C SER A 469 8.23 -36.59 22.56
N CYS A 470 8.65 -36.04 21.42
CA CYS A 470 9.86 -35.22 21.33
C CYS A 470 9.86 -34.10 22.40
N GLY A 471 10.90 -34.04 23.25
CA GLY A 471 11.02 -33.07 24.34
C GLY A 471 11.13 -31.62 23.87
N LYS A 472 11.53 -31.40 22.62
CA LYS A 472 11.66 -30.06 22.03
C LYS A 472 10.34 -29.54 21.46
N CYS A 473 9.64 -30.33 20.64
CA CYS A 473 8.50 -29.86 19.86
C CYS A 473 7.16 -30.54 20.19
N LEU A 474 7.19 -31.59 21.02
CA LEU A 474 6.05 -32.38 21.49
C LEU A 474 5.33 -33.22 20.43
N TYR A 475 5.93 -33.40 19.25
CA TYR A 475 5.42 -34.34 18.24
C TYR A 475 5.99 -35.76 18.43
N LEU A 476 5.22 -36.74 17.95
CA LEU A 476 5.63 -38.15 17.91
C LEU A 476 6.53 -38.43 16.69
N GLY A 477 7.20 -39.58 16.70
CA GLY A 477 7.90 -40.11 15.52
C GLY A 477 9.33 -39.63 15.30
N HIS A 478 9.90 -38.81 16.19
CA HIS A 478 11.32 -38.44 16.14
C HIS A 478 11.90 -38.15 17.54
N LYS A 479 13.23 -38.08 17.62
CA LYS A 479 14.00 -37.86 18.86
C LYS A 479 14.42 -36.41 19.03
N ALA A 480 14.58 -35.93 20.27
CA ALA A 480 14.95 -34.55 20.57
C ALA A 480 16.32 -34.16 19.98
N SER A 481 17.28 -35.08 19.99
CA SER A 481 18.62 -34.90 19.39
C SER A 481 18.61 -34.70 17.88
N LYS A 482 17.51 -35.08 17.19
CA LYS A 482 17.31 -34.93 15.75
C LYS A 482 16.11 -34.05 15.43
N CYS A 483 15.64 -33.24 16.38
CA CYS A 483 14.44 -32.44 16.21
C CYS A 483 14.73 -31.17 15.40
N GLU A 484 14.02 -31.01 14.30
CA GLU A 484 14.15 -29.87 13.39
C GLU A 484 13.03 -28.84 13.53
N PHE A 485 12.17 -29.02 14.53
CA PHE A 485 11.08 -28.11 14.85
C PHE A 485 11.52 -27.09 15.91
N LEU A 486 10.79 -25.98 15.97
CA LEU A 486 10.96 -24.95 17.01
C LEU A 486 10.64 -25.50 18.40
N VAL A 487 11.30 -24.94 19.41
CA VAL A 487 10.98 -25.19 20.82
C VAL A 487 9.52 -24.85 21.11
N ARG A 488 8.82 -25.79 21.76
CA ARG A 488 7.44 -25.65 22.21
C ARG A 488 7.37 -25.88 23.72
N CYS A 489 6.63 -25.01 24.41
CA CYS A 489 6.46 -25.12 25.86
C CYS A 489 5.71 -26.42 26.21
N MET A 490 6.26 -27.23 27.12
CA MET A 490 5.60 -28.45 27.58
C MET A 490 4.28 -28.20 28.33
N LYS A 491 4.12 -27.03 28.95
CA LYS A 491 2.93 -26.67 29.74
C LYS A 491 1.77 -26.19 28.85
N CYS A 492 1.98 -25.10 28.12
CA CYS A 492 0.92 -24.46 27.32
C CYS A 492 0.90 -24.89 25.84
N ARG A 493 1.90 -25.67 25.39
CA ARG A 493 2.07 -26.07 23.99
C ARG A 493 2.25 -24.93 23.00
N ASN A 494 2.50 -23.69 23.41
CA ASN A 494 2.79 -22.59 22.49
C ASN A 494 4.28 -22.55 22.08
N LEU A 495 4.56 -21.93 20.93
CA LEU A 495 5.92 -21.72 20.43
C LEU A 495 6.60 -20.56 21.18
N GLY A 496 7.93 -20.61 21.29
CA GLY A 496 8.74 -19.46 21.71
C GLY A 496 9.03 -19.32 23.21
N HIS A 497 8.76 -20.34 24.03
CA HIS A 497 9.28 -20.42 25.41
C HIS A 497 9.36 -21.86 25.93
N ILE A 498 10.26 -22.10 26.89
CA ILE A 498 10.38 -23.38 27.61
C ILE A 498 9.40 -23.44 28.80
N ALA A 499 9.29 -24.59 29.46
CA ALA A 499 8.33 -24.80 30.54
C ALA A 499 8.61 -23.92 31.79
N GLU A 500 9.88 -23.60 32.00
CA GLU A 500 10.42 -22.79 33.08
C GLU A 500 10.02 -21.31 32.92
N ALA A 501 9.90 -20.84 31.68
CA ALA A 501 9.51 -19.47 31.34
C ALA A 501 8.00 -19.30 31.08
N CYS A 502 7.18 -20.30 31.42
CA CYS A 502 5.74 -20.28 31.14
C CYS A 502 4.97 -19.50 32.21
N ALA A 503 4.23 -18.46 31.78
CA ALA A 503 3.35 -17.67 32.65
C ALA A 503 2.12 -18.44 33.15
N ASP A 504 1.75 -19.53 32.46
CA ASP A 504 0.64 -20.39 32.85
C ASP A 504 1.08 -21.36 33.95
N ARG A 505 0.67 -21.06 35.20
CA ARG A 505 0.92 -21.88 36.39
C ARG A 505 -0.11 -23.00 36.58
N SER A 506 -1.11 -23.12 35.70
CA SER A 506 -2.28 -23.98 35.91
C SER A 506 -2.09 -25.46 35.59
N ARG A 507 -0.92 -25.87 35.10
CA ARG A 507 -0.58 -27.29 34.85
C ARG A 507 0.82 -27.59 35.36
N ILE A 508 0.87 -28.14 36.58
CA ILE A 508 1.96 -28.97 37.08
C ILE A 508 1.56 -30.42 36.83
#